data_AF-A0A7Y5W424-F1
#
_entry.id   AF-A0A7Y5W424-F1
#
_cell.length_a   1.000
_cell.length_b   1.000
_cell.length_c   1.000
_cell.angle_alpha   90.00
_cell.angle_beta   90.00
_cell.angle_gamma   90.00
#
_symmetry.space_group_name_H-M   'P 1'
#
loop_
_entity.id
_entity.type
_entity.pdbx_description
1 polymer ?
#
loop_
_entity_poly.entity_id
_entity_poly.type
_entity_poly.pdbx_seq_one_letter_code
_entity_poly.pdbx_strand_id
1 'polypeptide(L)'
;MIGKAERGVNGTDEVIFRGSPQGDWLKSPTVTARMLTLGAWRHAEGFDAITAYSRDGKDGPDKLVVLDTPGADTLKLKPLETVLVTPDYQVTAYGFGNVEAARVHLNTAEDKVTLEDSPGDDTFLGNPSSIQISSANPAYSNKAAGFPSVMAYSTGDGADEAFFSDFTGPTDTTVQDDTFTAGGIIGELTGPGYRLWARYFDKVHAEARHGRDTATLLGSPEVDELHGTAAEVSLSGVNAKGTFANYAKYFDEVHARAGAGQDKAVVLDALVEPDYQPPDGVDLSTLSECLWLEGFEKVERHSAGGGTTEIDNIDPVFAWWE
;
A
#
# COMPACT_ATOMS: atom_id res chain seq x y z
N MET A 1 28.51 26.55 7.13
CA MET A 1 27.91 27.76 6.51
C MET A 1 26.44 27.79 6.91
N ILE A 2 25.91 28.96 7.28
CA ILE A 2 24.50 29.17 7.62
C ILE A 2 23.96 30.24 6.67
N GLY A 3 22.95 29.89 5.86
CA GLY A 3 22.13 30.85 5.14
C GLY A 3 20.94 31.24 6.00
N LYS A 4 20.64 32.53 6.09
CA LYS A 4 19.45 33.04 6.80
C LYS A 4 18.69 33.97 5.88
N ALA A 5 17.37 33.82 5.84
CA ALA A 5 16.46 34.77 5.23
C ALA A 5 15.52 35.34 6.31
N GLU A 6 15.24 36.64 6.25
CA GLU A 6 14.09 37.21 6.95
C GLU A 6 12.87 36.93 6.10
N ARG A 7 11.85 36.26 6.66
CA ARG A 7 10.63 35.89 5.92
C ARG A 7 10.06 37.15 5.27
N GLY A 8 10.19 37.26 3.96
CA GLY A 8 9.63 38.38 3.21
C GLY A 8 8.12 38.39 3.39
N VAL A 9 7.56 39.55 3.77
CA VAL A 9 6.12 39.77 3.60
C VAL A 9 5.86 39.65 2.10
N ASN A 10 5.31 38.50 1.66
CA ASN A 10 5.02 38.03 0.29
C ASN A 10 5.74 36.75 -0.21
N GLY A 11 6.49 36.02 0.63
CA GLY A 11 6.65 34.55 0.53
C GLY A 11 7.35 33.98 -0.72
N THR A 12 8.60 34.37 -1.01
CA THR A 12 9.35 33.83 -2.16
C THR A 12 10.80 33.44 -1.83
N ASP A 13 11.16 33.36 -0.57
CA ASP A 13 12.56 33.12 -0.20
C ASP A 13 12.92 31.65 -0.44
N GLU A 14 13.83 31.40 -1.37
CA GLU A 14 14.30 30.05 -1.72
C GLU A 14 15.73 29.81 -1.26
N VAL A 15 15.97 28.63 -0.68
CA VAL A 15 17.31 28.07 -0.51
C VAL A 15 17.50 26.85 -1.40
N ILE A 16 18.64 26.81 -2.09
CA ILE A 16 19.04 25.67 -2.91
C ILE A 16 20.23 24.97 -2.27
N PHE A 17 20.02 23.72 -1.88
CA PHE A 17 21.06 22.80 -1.45
C PHE A 17 21.55 21.98 -2.64
N ARG A 18 22.88 21.96 -2.84
CA ARG A 18 23.53 21.13 -3.86
C ARG A 18 24.45 20.14 -3.17
N GLY A 19 24.12 18.87 -3.33
CA GLY A 19 24.85 17.74 -2.82
C GLY A 19 26.15 17.47 -3.56
N SER A 20 26.78 16.37 -3.20
CA SER A 20 28.07 15.90 -3.68
C SER A 20 27.96 14.49 -4.26
N PRO A 21 29.02 13.97 -4.89
CA PRO A 21 29.06 12.56 -5.27
C PRO A 21 29.11 11.56 -4.10
N GLN A 22 29.36 12.05 -2.88
CA GLN A 22 29.33 11.24 -1.65
C GLN A 22 27.92 11.25 -1.07
N GLY A 23 27.61 10.30 -0.18
CA GLY A 23 26.33 10.27 0.53
C GLY A 23 26.04 11.58 1.25
N ASP A 24 24.94 12.21 0.89
CA ASP A 24 24.45 13.45 1.46
C ASP A 24 23.22 13.19 2.35
N TRP A 25 23.05 14.00 3.40
CA TRP A 25 21.91 13.87 4.29
C TRP A 25 21.20 15.21 4.50
N LEU A 26 19.98 15.34 3.99
CA LEU A 26 19.10 16.47 4.24
C LEU A 26 18.07 16.14 5.33
N LYS A 27 17.84 17.08 6.25
CA LYS A 27 16.71 17.05 7.19
C LYS A 27 15.99 18.40 7.18
N SER A 28 14.67 18.39 7.03
CA SER A 28 13.80 19.58 7.04
C SER A 28 12.61 19.39 7.99
N PRO A 29 12.75 19.73 9.29
CA PRO A 29 11.66 19.57 10.26
C PRO A 29 10.62 20.69 10.23
N THR A 30 10.98 21.87 9.70
CA THR A 30 10.14 23.10 9.66
C THR A 30 10.68 24.00 8.53
N VAL A 31 10.49 25.33 8.61
CA VAL A 31 11.21 26.38 7.85
C VAL A 31 12.74 26.40 8.05
N THR A 32 13.29 25.32 8.58
CA THR A 32 14.72 25.10 8.75
C THR A 32 15.11 23.85 7.99
N ALA A 33 16.27 23.90 7.33
CA ALA A 33 16.86 22.73 6.69
C ALA A 33 18.34 22.65 7.00
N ARG A 34 18.83 21.42 7.15
CA ARG A 34 20.26 21.15 7.26
C ARG A 34 20.67 20.03 6.33
N MET A 35 21.74 20.26 5.59
CA MET A 35 22.34 19.26 4.71
C MET A 35 23.77 18.95 5.16
N LEU A 36 24.08 17.68 5.37
CA LEU A 36 25.45 17.19 5.45
C LEU A 36 25.91 16.85 4.04
N THR A 37 26.98 17.51 3.58
CA THR A 37 27.58 17.23 2.28
C THR A 37 29.09 17.44 2.38
N LEU A 38 29.90 16.57 1.76
CA LEU A 38 31.36 16.56 1.85
C LEU A 38 31.88 16.66 3.31
N GLY A 39 31.22 15.95 4.24
CA GLY A 39 31.58 15.93 5.66
C GLY A 39 31.31 17.22 6.43
N ALA A 40 30.59 18.20 5.86
CA ALA A 40 30.32 19.47 6.52
C ALA A 40 28.83 19.86 6.45
N TRP A 41 28.29 20.31 7.58
CA TRP A 41 26.91 20.79 7.65
C TRP A 41 26.72 22.16 6.97
N ARG A 42 25.61 22.28 6.27
CA ARG A 42 25.05 23.51 5.70
C ARG A 42 23.67 23.70 6.33
N HIS A 43 23.40 24.89 6.83
CA HIS A 43 22.14 25.20 7.51
C HIS A 43 21.42 26.32 6.77
N ALA A 44 20.09 26.22 6.70
CA ALA A 44 19.21 27.24 6.17
C ALA A 44 18.05 27.46 7.15
N GLU A 45 17.72 28.72 7.39
CA GLU A 45 16.65 29.13 8.31
C GLU A 45 15.81 30.23 7.65
N GLY A 46 14.48 30.10 7.72
CA GLY A 46 13.53 31.15 7.35
C GLY A 46 13.13 31.22 5.88
N PHE A 47 13.35 30.14 5.12
CA PHE A 47 12.99 30.08 3.69
C PHE A 47 11.60 29.47 3.49
N ASP A 48 10.83 30.02 2.55
CA ASP A 48 9.52 29.50 2.15
C ASP A 48 9.65 28.32 1.17
N ALA A 49 10.76 28.24 0.42
CA ALA A 49 11.07 27.13 -0.47
C ALA A 49 12.45 26.54 -0.19
N ILE A 50 12.51 25.23 -0.04
CA ILE A 50 13.75 24.47 0.16
C ILE A 50 13.89 23.49 -0.99
N THR A 51 14.82 23.78 -1.90
CA THR A 51 15.13 22.88 -3.02
C THR A 51 16.45 22.16 -2.75
N ALA A 52 16.49 20.84 -2.91
CA ALA A 52 17.70 20.05 -2.72
C ALA A 52 17.97 19.09 -3.88
N TYR A 53 19.23 18.99 -4.27
CA TYR A 53 19.70 18.01 -5.27
C TYR A 53 20.80 17.17 -4.66
N SER A 54 20.63 15.85 -4.60
CA SER A 54 21.75 14.93 -4.42
C SER A 54 22.37 14.57 -5.77
N ARG A 55 23.60 14.05 -5.79
CA ARG A 55 24.31 13.67 -7.03
C ARG A 55 24.66 12.19 -7.04
N ASP A 56 23.61 11.37 -7.00
CA ASP A 56 23.59 9.91 -7.18
C ASP A 56 24.36 9.09 -6.14
N GLY A 57 24.73 9.67 -4.99
CA GLY A 57 25.30 8.94 -3.84
C GLY A 57 26.32 7.85 -4.16
N LYS A 58 27.22 8.06 -5.16
CA LYS A 58 28.10 6.99 -5.67
C LYS A 58 28.97 6.37 -4.58
N ASP A 59 29.33 7.16 -3.57
CA ASP A 59 30.13 6.75 -2.41
C ASP A 59 29.31 6.70 -1.09
N GLY A 60 27.98 6.56 -1.15
CA GLY A 60 27.11 6.37 0.01
C GLY A 60 25.65 6.78 -0.24
N PRO A 61 24.65 6.17 0.43
CA PRO A 61 23.25 6.44 0.15
C PRO A 61 22.86 7.88 0.55
N ASP A 62 22.16 8.56 -0.37
CA ASP A 62 21.60 9.89 -0.11
C ASP A 62 20.30 9.77 0.70
N LYS A 63 20.24 10.47 1.82
CA LYS A 63 19.12 10.42 2.77
C LYS A 63 18.38 11.75 2.88
N LEU A 64 17.05 11.68 2.84
CA LEU A 64 16.15 12.78 3.11
C LEU A 64 15.27 12.46 4.31
N VAL A 65 15.15 13.39 5.25
CA VAL A 65 14.17 13.33 6.33
C VAL A 65 13.28 14.56 6.27
N VAL A 66 11.96 14.35 6.12
CA VAL A 66 10.94 15.40 6.13
C VAL A 66 9.93 15.14 7.24
N LEU A 67 9.46 16.19 7.89
CA LEU A 67 8.42 16.11 8.91
C LEU A 67 7.21 16.94 8.47
N ASP A 68 6.04 16.56 8.96
CA ASP A 68 4.82 17.36 8.84
C ASP A 68 4.89 18.65 9.67
N THR A 69 3.85 19.44 9.56
CA THR A 69 3.58 20.66 10.30
C THR A 69 2.25 20.52 11.05
N PRO A 70 1.92 21.44 11.97
CA PRO A 70 0.59 21.46 12.59
C PRO A 70 -0.57 21.71 11.59
N GLY A 71 -0.26 22.20 10.39
CA GLY A 71 -1.22 22.47 9.32
C GLY A 71 -1.52 21.24 8.47
N ALA A 72 -2.31 21.41 7.41
CA ALA A 72 -2.60 20.34 6.46
C ALA A 72 -1.45 20.19 5.45
N ASP A 73 -0.80 19.04 5.42
CA ASP A 73 0.35 18.81 4.56
C ASP A 73 0.06 17.84 3.42
N THR A 74 0.68 18.08 2.27
CA THR A 74 0.66 17.15 1.14
C THR A 74 2.08 16.68 0.84
N LEU A 75 2.29 15.38 0.98
CA LEU A 75 3.53 14.72 0.66
C LEU A 75 3.38 13.86 -0.59
N LYS A 76 4.26 14.06 -1.56
CA LYS A 76 4.41 13.22 -2.75
C LYS A 76 5.80 12.59 -2.76
N LEU A 77 5.83 11.27 -2.91
CA LEU A 77 7.02 10.45 -2.92
C LEU A 77 7.07 9.71 -4.26
N LYS A 78 8.02 10.08 -5.12
CA LYS A 78 8.31 9.41 -6.39
C LYS A 78 9.70 8.77 -6.33
N PRO A 79 10.09 7.94 -7.31
CA PRO A 79 11.47 7.49 -7.41
C PRO A 79 12.40 8.70 -7.53
N LEU A 80 13.29 8.85 -6.54
CA LEU A 80 14.31 9.91 -6.48
C LEU A 80 13.76 11.35 -6.52
N GLU A 81 12.46 11.56 -6.26
CA GLU A 81 11.84 12.88 -6.17
C GLU A 81 10.88 12.92 -4.98
N THR A 82 11.00 13.95 -4.15
CA THR A 82 10.11 14.19 -3.00
C THR A 82 9.62 15.62 -3.03
N VAL A 83 8.31 15.78 -2.84
CA VAL A 83 7.66 17.09 -2.72
C VAL A 83 6.82 17.10 -1.45
N LEU A 84 7.15 17.97 -0.51
CA LEU A 84 6.32 18.29 0.65
C LEU A 84 5.79 19.72 0.48
N VAL A 85 4.47 19.87 0.49
CA VAL A 85 3.79 21.18 0.51
C VAL A 85 3.08 21.33 1.85
N THR A 86 3.44 22.37 2.59
CA THR A 86 2.85 22.73 3.88
C THR A 86 2.25 24.14 3.78
N PRO A 87 1.46 24.60 4.76
CA PRO A 87 1.00 26.00 4.78
C PRO A 87 2.11 27.03 4.96
N ASP A 88 3.26 26.61 5.53
CA ASP A 88 4.34 27.51 5.93
C ASP A 88 5.53 27.51 4.95
N TYR A 89 5.81 26.38 4.31
CA TYR A 89 6.93 26.19 3.39
C TYR A 89 6.72 24.99 2.45
N GLN A 90 7.54 24.90 1.40
CA GLN A 90 7.65 23.73 0.54
C GLN A 90 9.06 23.16 0.54
N VAL A 91 9.16 21.83 0.40
CA VAL A 91 10.42 21.12 0.17
C VAL A 91 10.31 20.36 -1.14
N THR A 92 11.28 20.56 -2.02
CA THR A 92 11.44 19.79 -3.26
C THR A 92 12.84 19.18 -3.26
N ALA A 93 12.94 17.87 -3.33
CA ALA A 93 14.22 17.17 -3.26
C ALA A 93 14.35 16.16 -4.41
N TYR A 94 15.53 16.13 -5.03
CA TYR A 94 15.86 15.29 -6.17
C TYR A 94 17.10 14.43 -5.89
N GLY A 95 17.11 13.18 -6.37
CA GLY A 95 18.24 12.25 -6.29
C GLY A 95 18.34 11.47 -4.97
N PHE A 96 17.56 11.83 -3.95
CA PHE A 96 17.59 11.16 -2.65
C PHE A 96 16.93 9.78 -2.73
N GLY A 97 17.75 8.74 -2.75
CA GLY A 97 17.27 7.35 -2.83
C GLY A 97 16.74 6.77 -1.51
N ASN A 98 16.95 7.44 -0.37
CA ASN A 98 16.41 7.00 0.93
C ASN A 98 15.62 8.15 1.57
N VAL A 99 14.29 8.06 1.56
CA VAL A 99 13.42 9.09 2.11
C VAL A 99 12.69 8.55 3.33
N GLU A 100 12.73 9.31 4.43
CA GLU A 100 11.94 9.08 5.63
C GLU A 100 11.06 10.30 5.90
N ALA A 101 9.76 10.11 5.77
CA ALA A 101 8.75 11.07 6.17
C ALA A 101 8.08 10.63 7.48
N ALA A 102 7.83 11.56 8.39
CA ALA A 102 7.10 11.26 9.61
C ALA A 102 6.07 12.33 9.92
N ARG A 103 4.84 11.89 10.18
CA ARG A 103 3.81 12.69 10.80
C ARG A 103 4.09 12.81 12.28
N VAL A 104 4.51 13.98 12.75
CA VAL A 104 4.82 14.26 14.17
C VAL A 104 3.78 15.17 14.83
N HIS A 105 2.84 15.72 14.06
CA HIS A 105 1.72 16.51 14.55
C HIS A 105 0.40 15.80 14.29
N LEU A 106 -0.35 15.52 15.38
CA LEU A 106 -1.73 15.07 15.26
C LEU A 106 -2.62 16.27 14.96
N ASN A 107 -2.87 16.51 13.67
CA ASN A 107 -3.78 17.54 13.18
C ASN A 107 -5.14 16.93 12.78
N THR A 108 -6.19 17.76 12.81
CA THR A 108 -7.55 17.36 12.36
C THR A 108 -7.76 17.57 10.86
N ALA A 109 -6.77 18.16 10.18
CA ALA A 109 -6.79 18.33 8.74
C ALA A 109 -6.09 17.13 8.10
N GLU A 110 -6.65 16.58 7.02
CA GLU A 110 -6.13 15.36 6.40
C GLU A 110 -4.77 15.60 5.75
N ASP A 111 -3.69 15.22 6.43
CA ASP A 111 -2.39 15.02 5.78
C ASP A 111 -2.51 13.91 4.73
N LYS A 112 -1.96 14.16 3.54
CA LYS A 112 -2.06 13.23 2.41
C LYS A 112 -0.67 12.78 1.98
N VAL A 113 -0.51 11.47 1.82
CA VAL A 113 0.69 10.88 1.20
C VAL A 113 0.30 10.20 -0.10
N THR A 114 0.97 10.60 -1.17
CA THR A 114 0.93 9.91 -2.45
C THR A 114 2.29 9.32 -2.76
N LEU A 115 2.31 8.05 -3.15
CA LEU A 115 3.48 7.34 -3.63
C LEU A 115 3.29 6.97 -5.11
N GLU A 116 4.36 7.07 -5.89
CA GLU A 116 4.42 6.59 -7.27
C GLU A 116 5.58 5.60 -7.39
N ASP A 117 5.38 4.54 -8.16
CA ASP A 117 6.36 3.53 -8.54
C ASP A 117 7.43 4.07 -9.50
N SER A 118 8.35 3.19 -9.87
CA SER A 118 9.31 3.36 -10.95
C SER A 118 8.94 2.48 -12.15
N PRO A 119 9.62 2.62 -13.30
CA PRO A 119 9.39 1.72 -14.43
C PRO A 119 9.89 0.27 -14.25
N GLY A 120 10.50 -0.06 -13.12
CA GLY A 120 10.99 -1.40 -12.81
C GLY A 120 10.20 -2.01 -11.65
N ASP A 121 10.48 -3.26 -11.28
CA ASP A 121 9.71 -3.95 -10.24
C ASP A 121 9.76 -3.20 -8.89
N ASP A 122 8.59 -2.83 -8.39
CA ASP A 122 8.40 -2.10 -7.16
C ASP A 122 7.66 -2.92 -6.10
N THR A 123 8.07 -2.74 -4.84
CA THR A 123 7.39 -3.34 -3.68
C THR A 123 6.84 -2.26 -2.78
N PHE A 124 5.53 -2.27 -2.57
CA PHE A 124 4.82 -1.41 -1.63
C PHE A 124 4.43 -2.21 -0.38
N LEU A 125 4.89 -1.79 0.79
CA LEU A 125 4.54 -2.35 2.09
C LEU A 125 3.71 -1.31 2.85
N GLY A 126 2.58 -1.72 3.44
CA GLY A 126 1.73 -0.83 4.22
C GLY A 126 1.09 -1.52 5.43
N ASN A 127 1.03 -0.79 6.54
CA ASN A 127 0.33 -1.16 7.75
C ASN A 127 -0.24 0.09 8.46
N PRO A 128 -0.99 -0.03 9.57
CA PRO A 128 -1.64 1.12 10.19
C PRO A 128 -0.68 2.21 10.70
N SER A 129 0.59 1.88 10.91
CA SER A 129 1.59 2.80 11.47
C SER A 129 2.55 3.38 10.44
N SER A 130 2.79 2.67 9.33
CA SER A 130 3.85 3.02 8.40
C SER A 130 3.66 2.39 7.02
N ILE A 131 4.27 3.03 6.04
CA ILE A 131 4.31 2.57 4.66
C ILE A 131 5.74 2.68 4.12
N GLN A 132 6.04 1.88 3.10
CA GLN A 132 7.28 1.92 2.34
C GLN A 132 7.05 1.50 0.90
N ILE A 133 7.51 2.26 -0.08
CA ILE A 133 7.68 1.78 -1.47
C ILE A 133 9.17 1.77 -1.83
N SER A 134 9.61 0.76 -2.57
CA SER A 134 11.01 0.63 -2.99
C SER A 134 11.18 -0.23 -4.23
N SER A 135 12.17 0.13 -5.06
CA SER A 135 12.70 -0.69 -6.14
C SER A 135 14.22 -0.84 -6.02
N ALA A 136 14.76 -1.88 -6.66
CA ALA A 136 16.19 -2.05 -6.88
C ALA A 136 16.69 -1.34 -8.14
N ASN A 137 15.82 -1.03 -9.12
CA ASN A 137 16.21 -0.43 -10.38
C ASN A 137 15.14 0.51 -10.96
N PRO A 138 15.26 1.85 -10.77
CA PRO A 138 16.30 2.53 -10.00
C PRO A 138 16.26 2.15 -8.51
N ALA A 139 17.40 2.20 -7.83
CA ALA A 139 17.45 1.92 -6.40
C ALA A 139 16.85 3.08 -5.59
N TYR A 140 15.74 2.84 -4.89
CA TYR A 140 15.16 3.82 -3.98
C TYR A 140 14.32 3.16 -2.87
N SER A 141 14.09 3.90 -1.78
CA SER A 141 13.24 3.50 -0.67
C SER A 141 12.61 4.74 -0.04
N ASN A 142 11.30 4.86 -0.19
CA ASN A 142 10.49 5.95 0.31
C ASN A 142 9.60 5.44 1.45
N LYS A 143 9.83 5.93 2.67
CA LYS A 143 9.09 5.53 3.87
C LYS A 143 8.29 6.70 4.41
N ALA A 144 7.05 6.45 4.85
CA ALA A 144 6.25 7.42 5.58
C ALA A 144 5.61 6.78 6.82
N ALA A 145 5.58 7.49 7.95
CA ALA A 145 5.03 6.98 9.20
C ALA A 145 3.95 7.91 9.78
N GLY A 146 2.88 7.32 10.33
CA GLY A 146 1.80 8.00 11.05
C GLY A 146 0.71 8.64 10.18
N PHE A 147 0.77 8.48 8.85
CA PHE A 147 -0.21 9.07 7.94
C PHE A 147 -1.46 8.18 7.82
N PRO A 148 -2.67 8.71 8.07
CA PRO A 148 -3.90 7.91 8.12
C PRO A 148 -4.45 7.56 6.73
N SER A 149 -4.09 8.29 5.67
CA SER A 149 -4.57 8.00 4.31
C SER A 149 -3.40 8.00 3.34
N VAL A 150 -3.15 6.85 2.73
CA VAL A 150 -2.02 6.63 1.82
C VAL A 150 -2.52 6.11 0.48
N MET A 151 -2.05 6.73 -0.60
CA MET A 151 -2.35 6.30 -1.97
C MET A 151 -1.04 5.97 -2.70
N ALA A 152 -0.90 4.73 -3.16
CA ALA A 152 0.19 4.29 -4.01
C ALA A 152 -0.31 4.03 -5.44
N TYR A 153 0.41 4.55 -6.42
CA TYR A 153 0.11 4.40 -7.84
C TYR A 153 1.25 3.65 -8.52
N SER A 154 0.91 2.56 -9.21
CA SER A 154 1.78 1.94 -10.19
C SER A 154 1.48 2.48 -11.59
N THR A 155 2.52 2.64 -12.40
CA THR A 155 2.47 2.92 -13.84
C THR A 155 1.95 1.71 -14.63
N GLY A 156 2.01 0.51 -14.04
CA GLY A 156 1.72 -0.78 -14.66
C GLY A 156 2.85 -1.30 -15.56
N ASP A 157 4.06 -0.74 -15.41
CA ASP A 157 5.30 -1.27 -15.97
C ASP A 157 6.08 -1.96 -14.84
N GLY A 158 6.85 -3.02 -15.13
CA GLY A 158 7.47 -3.84 -14.08
C GLY A 158 6.52 -4.92 -13.54
N ALA A 159 6.97 -5.69 -12.55
CA ALA A 159 6.16 -6.63 -11.80
C ALA A 159 5.98 -6.13 -10.35
N ASP A 160 4.94 -5.34 -10.14
CA ASP A 160 4.74 -4.58 -8.90
C ASP A 160 3.87 -5.32 -7.90
N GLU A 161 4.31 -5.32 -6.65
CA GLU A 161 3.61 -6.02 -5.55
C GLU A 161 3.31 -5.07 -4.38
N ALA A 162 2.07 -5.07 -3.92
CA ALA A 162 1.62 -4.40 -2.71
C ALA A 162 1.32 -5.42 -1.60
N PHE A 163 1.78 -5.14 -0.39
CA PHE A 163 1.55 -5.95 0.80
C PHE A 163 0.94 -5.07 1.90
N PHE A 164 -0.30 -5.35 2.25
CA PHE A 164 -1.07 -4.70 3.30
C PHE A 164 -1.23 -5.61 4.50
N SER A 165 -1.20 -5.02 5.68
CA SER A 165 -1.51 -5.67 6.95
C SER A 165 -2.37 -4.74 7.79
N ASP A 166 -3.32 -5.29 8.54
CA ASP A 166 -4.13 -4.57 9.53
C ASP A 166 -3.40 -4.42 10.89
N PHE A 167 -2.23 -5.04 11.03
CA PHE A 167 -1.40 -5.02 12.22
C PHE A 167 -0.07 -4.28 12.01
N THR A 168 0.40 -3.61 13.05
CA THR A 168 1.66 -2.83 13.05
C THR A 168 2.91 -3.68 13.22
N GLY A 169 2.76 -4.96 13.58
CA GLY A 169 3.86 -5.92 13.70
C GLY A 169 3.48 -7.24 14.40
N PRO A 170 4.45 -8.11 14.70
CA PRO A 170 4.20 -9.43 15.29
C PRO A 170 3.69 -9.38 16.74
N THR A 171 3.88 -8.25 17.42
CA THR A 171 3.42 -8.01 18.79
C THR A 171 2.16 -7.15 18.84
N ASP A 172 1.52 -6.90 17.70
CA ASP A 172 0.26 -6.19 17.70
C ASP A 172 -0.80 -7.04 18.40
N THR A 173 -1.62 -6.38 19.21
CA THR A 173 -2.69 -7.00 20.01
C THR A 173 -4.01 -6.27 19.82
N THR A 174 -4.09 -5.31 18.89
CA THR A 174 -5.34 -4.64 18.56
C THR A 174 -6.33 -5.65 18.01
N VAL A 175 -7.58 -5.53 18.44
CA VAL A 175 -8.71 -6.32 17.94
C VAL A 175 -9.68 -5.31 17.37
N GLN A 176 -9.68 -5.17 16.05
CA GLN A 176 -10.49 -4.22 15.30
C GLN A 176 -11.00 -4.91 14.05
N ASP A 177 -12.16 -4.50 13.56
CA ASP A 177 -12.69 -5.05 12.32
C ASP A 177 -12.20 -4.19 11.16
N ASP A 178 -11.61 -4.85 10.16
CA ASP A 178 -11.02 -4.23 9.00
C ASP A 178 -11.69 -4.74 7.71
N THR A 179 -11.58 -3.96 6.65
CA THR A 179 -12.17 -4.29 5.35
C THR A 179 -11.14 -4.19 4.24
N PHE A 180 -10.98 -5.27 3.47
CA PHE A 180 -10.22 -5.29 2.24
C PHE A 180 -11.17 -5.31 1.04
N THR A 181 -10.92 -4.48 0.03
CA THR A 181 -11.61 -4.54 -1.25
C THR A 181 -10.59 -4.46 -2.37
N ALA A 182 -10.57 -5.46 -3.26
CA ALA A 182 -9.64 -5.47 -4.36
C ALA A 182 -10.25 -6.03 -5.64
N GLY A 183 -9.80 -5.51 -6.77
CA GLY A 183 -10.14 -6.03 -8.09
C GLY A 183 -9.05 -5.71 -9.09
N GLY A 184 -9.36 -5.74 -10.39
CA GLY A 184 -8.34 -5.58 -11.43
C GLY A 184 -7.68 -4.19 -11.53
N ILE A 185 -8.06 -3.19 -10.74
CA ILE A 185 -7.46 -1.84 -10.84
C ILE A 185 -6.98 -1.33 -9.48
N ILE A 186 -7.69 -1.66 -8.41
CA ILE A 186 -7.51 -1.10 -7.07
C ILE A 186 -7.49 -2.24 -6.08
N GLY A 187 -6.58 -2.15 -5.10
CA GLY A 187 -6.68 -2.84 -3.82
C GLY A 187 -6.69 -1.82 -2.68
N GLU A 188 -7.59 -1.99 -1.72
CA GLU A 188 -7.81 -1.07 -0.61
C GLU A 188 -8.02 -1.83 0.69
N LEU A 189 -7.18 -1.60 1.70
CA LEU A 189 -7.37 -2.07 3.07
C LEU A 189 -7.71 -0.88 3.96
N THR A 190 -8.83 -0.94 4.67
CA THR A 190 -9.32 0.14 5.53
C THR A 190 -9.69 -0.39 6.91
N GLY A 191 -9.31 0.35 7.93
CA GLY A 191 -9.67 0.09 9.32
C GLY A 191 -9.83 1.36 10.12
N PRO A 192 -10.03 1.24 11.44
CA PRO A 192 -10.15 2.41 12.30
C PRO A 192 -8.88 3.27 12.26
N GLY A 193 -9.00 4.47 11.68
CA GLY A 193 -7.94 5.48 11.68
C GLY A 193 -6.88 5.32 10.59
N TYR A 194 -7.02 4.35 9.67
CA TYR A 194 -6.10 4.19 8.54
C TYR A 194 -6.79 3.71 7.26
N ARG A 195 -6.20 4.06 6.12
CA ARG A 195 -6.60 3.63 4.78
C ARG A 195 -5.35 3.44 3.92
N LEU A 196 -5.15 2.22 3.44
CA LEU A 196 -4.11 1.85 2.48
C LEU A 196 -4.75 1.60 1.13
N TRP A 197 -4.26 2.29 0.10
CA TRP A 197 -4.82 2.20 -1.25
C TRP A 197 -3.71 2.04 -2.28
N ALA A 198 -3.80 1.00 -3.09
CA ALA A 198 -2.90 0.70 -4.20
C ALA A 198 -3.68 0.64 -5.52
N ARG A 199 -3.10 1.21 -6.58
CA ARG A 199 -3.67 1.17 -7.92
C ARG A 199 -2.69 0.64 -8.94
N TYR A 200 -3.17 -0.26 -9.80
CA TYR A 200 -2.46 -0.93 -10.90
C TYR A 200 -1.25 -1.80 -10.51
N PHE A 201 -1.08 -2.11 -9.23
CA PHE A 201 -0.12 -3.14 -8.82
C PHE A 201 -0.55 -4.50 -9.40
N ASP A 202 0.40 -5.27 -9.93
CA ASP A 202 0.14 -6.60 -10.48
C ASP A 202 -0.33 -7.57 -9.40
N LYS A 203 0.19 -7.42 -8.18
CA LYS A 203 -0.30 -8.19 -7.03
C LYS A 203 -0.62 -7.31 -5.84
N VAL A 204 -1.73 -7.60 -5.18
CA VAL A 204 -2.06 -7.01 -3.88
C VAL A 204 -2.32 -8.13 -2.88
N HIS A 205 -1.45 -8.24 -1.89
CA HIS A 205 -1.61 -9.11 -0.74
C HIS A 205 -2.16 -8.30 0.43
N ALA A 206 -3.25 -8.72 1.03
CA ALA A 206 -3.73 -8.23 2.31
C ALA A 206 -3.71 -9.36 3.33
N GLU A 207 -3.17 -9.09 4.52
CA GLU A 207 -3.12 -10.01 5.65
C GLU A 207 -3.89 -9.41 6.82
N ALA A 208 -4.89 -10.14 7.29
CA ALA A 208 -5.67 -9.77 8.47
C ALA A 208 -5.14 -10.49 9.73
N ARG A 209 -5.36 -9.90 10.89
CA ARG A 209 -5.08 -10.51 12.19
C ARG A 209 -5.89 -9.86 13.31
N HIS A 210 -6.70 -10.69 13.95
CA HIS A 210 -7.56 -10.35 15.09
C HIS A 210 -8.65 -9.35 14.71
N GLY A 211 -9.86 -9.61 15.15
CA GLY A 211 -11.02 -8.84 14.71
C GLY A 211 -11.97 -9.76 14.01
N ARG A 212 -12.98 -9.19 13.36
CA ARG A 212 -13.78 -9.87 12.36
C ARG A 212 -13.60 -9.15 11.03
N ASP A 213 -12.63 -9.60 10.26
CA ASP A 213 -12.15 -8.93 9.06
C ASP A 213 -12.89 -9.46 7.83
N THR A 214 -13.28 -8.55 6.93
CA THR A 214 -14.00 -8.92 5.70
C THR A 214 -13.23 -8.49 4.46
N ALA A 215 -13.12 -9.38 3.48
CA ALA A 215 -12.57 -9.07 2.17
C ALA A 215 -13.65 -9.11 1.07
N THR A 216 -13.53 -8.26 0.06
CA THR A 216 -14.29 -8.33 -1.18
C THR A 216 -13.32 -8.37 -2.36
N LEU A 217 -13.35 -9.46 -3.12
CA LEU A 217 -12.55 -9.64 -4.33
C LEU A 217 -13.46 -9.53 -5.56
N LEU A 218 -13.09 -8.65 -6.48
CA LEU A 218 -13.87 -8.31 -7.67
C LEU A 218 -13.13 -8.77 -8.93
N GLY A 219 -13.82 -9.56 -9.74
CA GLY A 219 -13.36 -10.01 -11.05
C GLY A 219 -13.26 -8.88 -12.07
N SER A 220 -12.71 -9.23 -13.22
CA SER A 220 -12.57 -8.39 -14.40
C SER A 220 -13.63 -8.73 -15.45
N PRO A 221 -13.76 -7.93 -16.52
CA PRO A 221 -14.58 -8.31 -17.68
C PRO A 221 -13.99 -9.44 -18.54
N GLU A 222 -12.82 -9.97 -18.16
CA GLU A 222 -12.11 -11.06 -18.83
C GLU A 222 -12.18 -12.34 -17.97
N VAL A 223 -11.64 -13.46 -18.48
CA VAL A 223 -11.60 -14.71 -17.72
C VAL A 223 -10.75 -14.56 -16.45
N ASP A 224 -11.38 -14.85 -15.31
CA ASP A 224 -10.76 -14.84 -13.99
C ASP A 224 -10.65 -16.26 -13.38
N GLU A 225 -9.68 -16.42 -12.50
CA GLU A 225 -9.47 -17.63 -11.73
C GLU A 225 -9.35 -17.30 -10.23
N LEU A 226 -10.15 -17.99 -9.42
CA LEU A 226 -10.13 -17.93 -7.96
C LEU A 226 -9.57 -19.23 -7.36
N HIS A 227 -8.72 -19.09 -6.34
CA HIS A 227 -8.26 -20.19 -5.50
C HIS A 227 -8.56 -19.88 -4.04
N GLY A 228 -9.27 -20.78 -3.34
CA GLY A 228 -9.63 -20.65 -1.93
C GLY A 228 -9.10 -21.80 -1.07
N THR A 229 -8.61 -21.45 0.12
CA THR A 229 -8.16 -22.36 1.18
C THR A 229 -8.60 -21.82 2.54
N ALA A 230 -8.39 -22.58 3.62
CA ALA A 230 -8.69 -22.15 4.99
C ALA A 230 -7.89 -20.93 5.51
N ALA A 231 -6.93 -20.41 4.75
CA ALA A 231 -6.04 -19.34 5.18
C ALA A 231 -5.86 -18.23 4.14
N GLU A 232 -6.28 -18.47 2.90
CA GLU A 232 -6.07 -17.55 1.79
C GLU A 232 -7.12 -17.78 0.71
N VAL A 233 -7.72 -16.69 0.25
CA VAL A 233 -8.49 -16.62 -0.97
C VAL A 233 -7.79 -15.66 -1.93
N SER A 234 -7.55 -16.13 -3.16
CA SER A 234 -6.94 -15.32 -4.21
C SER A 234 -7.82 -15.28 -5.45
N LEU A 235 -7.86 -14.11 -6.10
CA LEU A 235 -8.56 -13.90 -7.37
C LEU A 235 -7.60 -13.25 -8.36
N SER A 236 -7.44 -13.87 -9.52
CA SER A 236 -6.51 -13.43 -10.56
C SER A 236 -7.19 -13.35 -11.92
N GLY A 237 -6.69 -12.48 -12.78
CA GLY A 237 -7.28 -12.22 -14.08
C GLY A 237 -6.45 -11.24 -14.90
N VAL A 238 -7.08 -10.58 -15.87
CA VAL A 238 -6.45 -9.58 -16.74
C VAL A 238 -7.19 -8.26 -16.69
N ASN A 239 -6.46 -7.16 -16.60
CA ASN A 239 -6.98 -5.80 -16.66
C ASN A 239 -6.40 -5.06 -17.89
N ALA A 240 -6.66 -3.76 -18.00
CA ALA A 240 -6.18 -2.94 -19.12
C ALA A 240 -4.64 -2.74 -19.17
N LYS A 241 -3.90 -3.18 -18.14
CA LYS A 241 -2.45 -3.02 -17.96
C LYS A 241 -1.68 -4.34 -18.01
N GLY A 242 -2.33 -5.46 -17.66
CA GLY A 242 -1.67 -6.76 -17.62
C GLY A 242 -2.46 -7.74 -16.77
N THR A 243 -1.76 -8.76 -16.26
CA THR A 243 -2.32 -9.67 -15.27
C THR A 243 -2.46 -8.99 -13.92
N PHE A 244 -3.47 -9.33 -13.14
CA PHE A 244 -3.54 -8.98 -11.74
C PHE A 244 -3.78 -10.22 -10.88
N ALA A 245 -3.39 -10.16 -9.61
CA ALA A 245 -3.78 -11.13 -8.58
C ALA A 245 -3.96 -10.46 -7.22
N ASN A 246 -5.11 -10.67 -6.60
CA ASN A 246 -5.41 -10.17 -5.26
C ASN A 246 -5.46 -11.35 -4.29
N TYR A 247 -4.86 -11.21 -3.12
CA TYR A 247 -4.76 -12.25 -2.09
C TYR A 247 -5.30 -11.70 -0.77
N ALA A 248 -6.38 -12.28 -0.27
CA ALA A 248 -6.91 -12.04 1.06
C ALA A 248 -6.46 -13.20 1.97
N LYS A 249 -5.59 -12.91 2.95
CA LYS A 249 -5.03 -13.89 3.87
C LYS A 249 -5.60 -13.71 5.27
N TYR A 250 -6.08 -14.80 5.86
CA TYR A 250 -6.62 -14.87 7.22
C TYR A 250 -7.78 -13.92 7.51
N PHE A 251 -8.57 -13.56 6.49
CA PHE A 251 -9.83 -12.85 6.71
C PHE A 251 -10.87 -13.83 7.23
N ASP A 252 -11.79 -13.38 8.10
CA ASP A 252 -12.85 -14.26 8.60
C ASP A 252 -13.91 -14.54 7.53
N GLU A 253 -14.10 -13.58 6.63
CA GLU A 253 -15.14 -13.60 5.61
C GLU A 253 -14.68 -12.96 4.30
N VAL A 254 -14.71 -13.72 3.21
CA VAL A 254 -14.35 -13.26 1.86
C VAL A 254 -15.56 -13.36 0.94
N HIS A 255 -15.94 -12.25 0.32
CA HIS A 255 -16.89 -12.19 -0.78
C HIS A 255 -16.15 -12.08 -2.11
N ALA A 256 -16.20 -13.12 -2.93
CA ALA A 256 -15.66 -13.08 -4.28
C ALA A 256 -16.78 -13.00 -5.30
N ARG A 257 -16.73 -11.95 -6.12
CA ARG A 257 -17.65 -11.75 -7.24
C ARG A 257 -16.86 -11.83 -8.52
N ALA A 258 -17.12 -12.87 -9.30
CA ALA A 258 -16.64 -12.96 -10.65
C ALA A 258 -17.21 -11.81 -11.50
N GLY A 259 -16.50 -11.45 -12.56
CA GLY A 259 -16.91 -10.37 -13.43
C GLY A 259 -17.74 -10.89 -14.59
N ALA A 260 -17.34 -10.52 -15.81
CA ALA A 260 -17.85 -11.16 -17.01
C ALA A 260 -16.74 -12.08 -17.51
N GLY A 261 -17.05 -13.26 -18.01
CA GLY A 261 -15.98 -14.16 -18.41
C GLY A 261 -16.47 -15.59 -18.52
N GLN A 262 -15.53 -16.51 -18.45
CA GLN A 262 -15.81 -17.92 -18.17
C GLN A 262 -14.94 -18.27 -16.98
N ASP A 263 -15.38 -17.80 -15.83
CA ASP A 263 -14.64 -17.68 -14.60
C ASP A 263 -14.67 -18.99 -13.83
N LYS A 264 -13.55 -19.29 -13.19
CA LYS A 264 -13.35 -20.56 -12.48
C LYS A 264 -12.95 -20.30 -11.04
N ALA A 265 -13.63 -20.96 -10.10
CA ALA A 265 -13.21 -21.07 -8.72
C ALA A 265 -12.73 -22.49 -8.40
N VAL A 266 -11.61 -22.58 -7.69
CA VAL A 266 -11.09 -23.82 -7.10
C VAL A 266 -11.02 -23.64 -5.59
N VAL A 267 -11.73 -24.49 -4.85
CA VAL A 267 -11.70 -24.51 -3.38
C VAL A 267 -11.07 -25.81 -2.88
N LEU A 268 -10.04 -25.71 -2.05
CA LEU A 268 -9.28 -26.86 -1.53
C LEU A 268 -9.72 -27.22 -0.12
N ASP A 269 -10.09 -28.48 0.08
CA ASP A 269 -10.51 -29.06 1.37
C ASP A 269 -11.68 -28.30 2.03
N ALA A 270 -12.46 -27.57 1.24
CA ALA A 270 -13.63 -26.83 1.69
C ALA A 270 -14.84 -27.73 1.86
N LEU A 271 -15.69 -27.40 2.83
CA LEU A 271 -17.09 -27.76 2.79
C LEU A 271 -17.82 -26.73 1.90
N VAL A 272 -18.88 -27.17 1.21
CA VAL A 272 -19.57 -26.33 0.21
C VAL A 272 -21.07 -26.59 0.27
N GLU A 273 -21.86 -25.51 0.35
CA GLU A 273 -23.31 -25.50 0.23
C GLU A 273 -23.74 -24.78 -1.07
N PRO A 274 -24.66 -25.37 -1.85
CA PRO A 274 -25.07 -24.85 -3.14
C PRO A 274 -26.23 -23.84 -3.08
N ASP A 275 -26.71 -23.47 -1.89
CA ASP A 275 -27.85 -22.56 -1.71
C ASP A 275 -27.44 -21.14 -1.30
N TYR A 276 -26.13 -20.87 -1.24
CA TYR A 276 -25.57 -19.59 -0.81
C TYR A 276 -26.11 -19.16 0.56
N GLN A 277 -26.25 -20.11 1.47
CA GLN A 277 -26.60 -19.86 2.86
C GLN A 277 -25.56 -20.49 3.80
N PRO A 278 -25.37 -19.90 4.99
CA PRO A 278 -24.65 -20.56 6.06
C PRO A 278 -25.32 -21.91 6.39
N PRO A 279 -24.55 -22.98 6.59
CA PRO A 279 -25.09 -24.28 6.97
C PRO A 279 -25.84 -24.20 8.30
N ASP A 280 -26.98 -24.90 8.37
CA ASP A 280 -27.87 -24.90 9.53
C ASP A 280 -27.12 -25.30 10.82
N GLY A 281 -27.14 -24.42 11.81
CA GLY A 281 -26.55 -24.67 13.12
C GLY A 281 -25.03 -24.47 13.21
N VAL A 282 -24.38 -23.95 12.16
CA VAL A 282 -22.97 -23.57 12.18
C VAL A 282 -22.83 -22.10 12.60
N ASP A 283 -21.99 -21.86 13.61
CA ASP A 283 -21.63 -20.52 14.04
C ASP A 283 -20.47 -20.00 13.18
N LEU A 284 -20.76 -19.06 12.28
CA LEU A 284 -19.77 -18.46 11.39
C LEU A 284 -18.59 -17.82 12.13
N SER A 285 -18.75 -17.40 13.39
CA SER A 285 -17.65 -16.84 14.18
C SER A 285 -16.63 -17.87 14.68
N THR A 286 -16.91 -19.16 14.47
CA THR A 286 -16.04 -20.27 14.87
C THR A 286 -15.30 -20.90 13.70
N LEU A 287 -15.61 -20.48 12.48
CA LEU A 287 -15.02 -20.99 11.26
C LEU A 287 -13.66 -20.37 11.02
N SER A 288 -12.78 -21.12 10.37
CA SER A 288 -11.45 -20.63 10.01
C SER A 288 -11.50 -19.65 8.83
N GLU A 289 -12.49 -19.78 7.94
CA GLU A 289 -12.71 -18.91 6.76
C GLU A 289 -14.13 -19.14 6.20
N CYS A 290 -14.79 -18.05 5.78
CA CYS A 290 -16.08 -18.07 5.09
C CYS A 290 -15.95 -17.47 3.68
N LEU A 291 -16.23 -18.24 2.63
CA LEU A 291 -16.09 -17.79 1.25
C LEU A 291 -17.43 -17.79 0.52
N TRP A 292 -17.88 -16.60 0.12
CA TRP A 292 -19.06 -16.39 -0.70
C TRP A 292 -18.65 -16.21 -2.15
N LEU A 293 -19.10 -17.10 -3.03
CA LEU A 293 -18.81 -17.08 -4.46
C LEU A 293 -20.05 -16.67 -5.25
N GLU A 294 -19.94 -15.62 -6.06
CA GLU A 294 -20.98 -15.16 -6.98
C GLU A 294 -20.40 -15.01 -8.39
N GLY A 295 -21.12 -15.45 -9.41
CA GLY A 295 -20.81 -15.22 -10.83
C GLY A 295 -19.83 -16.21 -11.48
N PHE A 296 -19.37 -17.24 -10.78
CA PHE A 296 -18.41 -18.20 -11.33
C PHE A 296 -19.10 -19.29 -12.16
N GLU A 297 -18.78 -19.39 -13.45
CA GLU A 297 -19.33 -20.43 -14.33
C GLU A 297 -18.92 -21.85 -13.92
N LYS A 298 -17.75 -21.96 -13.27
CA LYS A 298 -17.23 -23.25 -12.81
C LYS A 298 -16.70 -23.16 -11.38
N VAL A 299 -17.22 -24.01 -10.50
CA VAL A 299 -16.66 -24.20 -9.16
C VAL A 299 -16.17 -25.65 -9.00
N GLU A 300 -14.90 -25.84 -8.69
CA GLU A 300 -14.29 -27.14 -8.41
C GLU A 300 -13.88 -27.25 -6.96
N ARG A 301 -14.34 -28.29 -6.27
CA ARG A 301 -13.81 -28.68 -4.96
C ARG A 301 -12.72 -29.71 -5.12
N HIS A 302 -11.53 -29.41 -4.61
CA HIS A 302 -10.39 -30.30 -4.57
C HIS A 302 -10.17 -30.79 -3.13
N SER A 303 -9.60 -31.97 -2.99
CA SER A 303 -9.21 -32.54 -1.69
C SER A 303 -7.73 -32.89 -1.69
N ALA A 304 -7.06 -32.74 -0.55
CA ALA A 304 -5.64 -33.10 -0.39
C ALA A 304 -5.34 -34.56 -0.75
N GLY A 305 -6.34 -35.44 -0.71
CA GLY A 305 -6.26 -36.84 -1.16
C GLY A 305 -6.31 -37.04 -2.67
N GLY A 306 -6.39 -35.98 -3.48
CA GLY A 306 -6.39 -36.03 -4.95
C GLY A 306 -7.78 -36.21 -5.58
N GLY A 307 -8.86 -36.09 -4.81
CA GLY A 307 -10.22 -36.11 -5.34
C GLY A 307 -10.66 -34.72 -5.80
N THR A 308 -11.19 -34.63 -7.01
CA THR A 308 -11.84 -33.41 -7.55
C THR A 308 -13.32 -33.68 -7.75
N THR A 309 -14.16 -32.75 -7.27
CA THR A 309 -15.61 -32.76 -7.50
C THR A 309 -15.99 -31.44 -8.14
N GLU A 310 -16.62 -31.49 -9.32
CA GLU A 310 -17.22 -30.30 -9.93
C GLU A 310 -18.57 -30.02 -9.25
N ILE A 311 -18.81 -28.76 -8.92
CA ILE A 311 -20.06 -28.27 -8.35
C ILE A 311 -20.83 -27.65 -9.52
N ASP A 312 -21.44 -28.52 -10.32
CA ASP A 312 -22.05 -28.15 -11.61
C ASP A 312 -23.29 -27.25 -11.44
N ASN A 313 -23.37 -26.19 -12.26
CA ASN A 313 -24.56 -25.33 -12.45
C ASN A 313 -25.13 -24.68 -11.18
N ILE A 314 -24.26 -24.39 -10.21
CA ILE A 314 -24.65 -23.73 -8.97
C ILE A 314 -23.87 -22.42 -8.89
N ASP A 315 -24.61 -21.34 -9.01
CA ASP A 315 -24.18 -19.97 -8.75
C ASP A 315 -25.40 -19.25 -8.16
N PRO A 316 -25.32 -18.71 -6.93
CA PRO A 316 -24.12 -18.53 -6.12
C PRO A 316 -23.80 -19.70 -5.16
N VAL A 317 -22.56 -19.78 -4.66
CA VAL A 317 -22.02 -20.87 -3.81
C VAL A 317 -21.46 -20.33 -2.48
N PHE A 318 -21.72 -21.04 -1.37
CA PHE A 318 -21.07 -20.78 -0.09
C PHE A 318 -20.07 -21.90 0.22
N ALA A 319 -18.83 -21.54 0.52
CA ALA A 319 -17.76 -22.47 0.92
C ALA A 319 -17.19 -22.07 2.28
N TRP A 320 -16.78 -23.03 3.09
CA TRP A 320 -16.20 -22.76 4.40
C TRP A 320 -15.21 -23.81 4.87
N TRP A 321 -14.44 -23.44 5.89
CA TRP A 321 -13.48 -24.30 6.57
C TRP A 321 -13.68 -24.26 8.08
N GLU A 322 -13.58 -25.43 8.72
CA GLU A 322 -13.62 -25.60 10.18
C GLU A 322 -12.22 -25.56 10.77
#